data_AF-A0A4Q6IPH4-F1
#
_entry.id   AF-A0A4Q6IPH4-F1
#
_cell.length_a   1.000
_cell.length_b   1.000
_cell.length_c   1.000
_cell.angle_alpha   90.00
_cell.angle_beta   90.00
_cell.angle_gamma   90.00
#
_symmetry.space_group_name_H-M   'P 1'
#
loop_
_entity.id
_entity.type
_entity.pdbx_description
1 polymer ?
#
loop_
_entity_poly.entity_id
_entity_poly.type
_entity_poly.pdbx_seq_one_letter_code
_entity_poly.pdbx_strand_id
1 'polypeptide(L)'
;LLDPVPPADLTRAIVAGVPQLMDELDSDTRNVLLTLARVWTTLATGAIRSKDTAADWVLRRLPVEQSPALTWARDEYLGVQREAPSPEGVRGCADAMVQEIRTLADQPSYGPPRSQP
;
A
#
# COMPACT_ATOMS: atom_id res chain seq x y z
N LEU A 1 19.28 -21.81 10.96
CA LEU A 1 19.19 -20.63 10.07
C LEU A 1 18.19 -20.98 8.97
N LEU A 2 17.29 -20.08 8.58
CA LEU A 2 16.37 -20.32 7.46
C LEU A 2 16.96 -19.76 6.17
N ASP A 3 16.74 -20.43 5.05
CA ASP A 3 17.11 -19.93 3.73
C ASP A 3 16.26 -18.69 3.36
N PRO A 4 16.80 -17.75 2.57
CA PRO A 4 16.06 -16.56 2.15
C PRO A 4 14.87 -16.96 1.27
N VAL A 5 13.69 -16.44 1.63
CA VAL A 5 12.46 -16.65 0.86
C VAL A 5 12.62 -16.05 -0.54
N PRO A 6 12.32 -16.79 -1.62
CA PRO A 6 12.36 -16.25 -2.97
C PRO A 6 11.45 -15.01 -3.10
N PRO A 7 11.90 -13.91 -3.73
CA PRO A 7 11.11 -12.70 -3.88
C PRO A 7 9.71 -12.92 -4.49
N ALA A 8 9.59 -13.86 -5.43
CA ALA A 8 8.32 -14.24 -6.04
C ALA A 8 7.34 -14.85 -5.02
N ASP A 9 7.83 -15.60 -4.04
CA ASP A 9 6.99 -16.24 -3.02
C ASP A 9 6.52 -15.21 -1.99
N LEU A 10 7.39 -14.25 -1.64
CA LEU A 10 7.03 -13.10 -0.82
C LEU A 10 5.94 -12.25 -1.49
N THR A 11 6.09 -11.94 -2.78
CA THR A 11 5.07 -11.22 -3.57
C THR A 11 3.74 -11.96 -3.58
N ARG A 12 3.73 -13.27 -3.89
CA ARG A 12 2.50 -14.06 -3.90
C ARG A 12 1.82 -14.09 -2.52
N ALA A 13 2.59 -14.29 -1.45
CA ALA A 13 2.06 -14.32 -0.09
C ALA A 13 1.45 -12.98 0.33
N ILE A 14 2.12 -11.87 0.01
CA ILE A 14 1.61 -10.53 0.31
C ILE A 14 0.31 -10.24 -0.47
N VAL A 15 0.29 -10.54 -1.77
CA VAL A 15 -0.88 -10.27 -2.63
C VAL A 15 -2.07 -11.15 -2.23
N ALA A 16 -1.85 -12.40 -1.83
CA ALA A 16 -2.91 -13.30 -1.37
C ALA A 16 -3.67 -12.79 -0.13
N GLY A 17 -3.03 -11.96 0.70
CA GLY A 17 -3.65 -11.36 1.88
C GLY A 17 -4.46 -10.08 1.60
N VAL A 18 -4.35 -9.49 0.40
CA VAL A 18 -5.01 -8.22 0.07
C VAL A 18 -6.54 -8.29 0.13
N PRO A 19 -7.22 -9.36 -0.36
CA PRO A 19 -8.67 -9.46 -0.24
C PRO A 19 -9.15 -9.44 1.21
N GLN A 20 -8.55 -10.23 2.09
CA GLN A 20 -8.88 -10.26 3.51
C GLN A 20 -8.63 -8.88 4.17
N LEU A 21 -7.53 -8.22 3.80
CA LEU A 21 -7.23 -6.88 4.31
C LEU A 21 -8.29 -5.85 3.89
N MET A 22 -8.89 -6.00 2.70
CA MET A 22 -9.97 -5.12 2.22
C MET A 22 -11.29 -5.34 2.96
N ASP A 23 -11.54 -6.54 3.48
CA ASP A 23 -12.73 -6.83 4.30
C ASP A 23 -12.70 -6.06 5.64
N GLU A 24 -11.50 -5.68 6.11
CA GLU A 24 -11.30 -4.93 7.35
C GLU A 24 -11.32 -3.40 7.15
N LEU A 25 -11.50 -2.91 5.92
CA LEU A 25 -11.37 -1.49 5.57
C LEU A 25 -12.28 -0.58 6.38
N ASP A 26 -13.51 -1.01 6.67
CA ASP A 26 -14.47 -0.21 7.42
C ASP A 26 -14.19 -0.22 8.93
N SER A 27 -13.62 -1.31 9.46
CA SER A 27 -13.34 -1.49 10.89
C SER A 27 -11.95 -1.01 11.32
N ASP A 28 -10.96 -1.03 10.43
CA ASP A 28 -9.57 -0.63 10.72
C ASP A 28 -8.97 0.23 9.59
N THR A 29 -9.76 1.20 9.09
CA THR A 29 -9.46 2.04 7.93
C THR A 29 -8.02 2.55 7.90
N ARG A 30 -7.54 3.15 8.99
CA ARG A 30 -6.18 3.71 9.07
C ARG A 30 -5.12 2.62 8.83
N ASN A 31 -5.22 1.47 9.52
CA ASN A 31 -4.21 0.43 9.38
C ASN A 31 -4.31 -0.27 8.03
N VAL A 32 -5.52 -0.44 7.49
CA VAL A 32 -5.72 -0.99 6.14
C VAL A 32 -5.02 -0.12 5.10
N LEU A 33 -5.31 1.18 5.07
CA LEU A 33 -4.70 2.11 4.10
C LEU A 33 -3.16 2.14 4.20
N LEU A 34 -2.61 2.20 5.43
CA LEU A 34 -1.16 2.19 5.64
C LEU A 34 -0.52 0.84 5.27
N THR A 35 -1.24 -0.26 5.45
CA THR A 35 -0.74 -1.59 5.07
C THR A 35 -0.75 -1.75 3.56
N LEU A 36 -1.81 -1.34 2.86
CA LEU A 36 -1.85 -1.28 1.40
C LEU A 36 -0.70 -0.43 0.84
N ALA A 37 -0.42 0.73 1.44
CA ALA A 37 0.69 1.57 1.03
C ALA A 37 2.07 0.86 1.16
N ARG A 38 2.27 0.11 2.25
CA ARG A 38 3.48 -0.71 2.45
C ARG A 38 3.56 -1.85 1.45
N VAL A 39 2.45 -2.53 1.15
CA VAL A 39 2.39 -3.59 0.14
C VAL A 39 2.78 -3.04 -1.23
N TRP A 40 2.13 -1.96 -1.69
CA TRP A 40 2.45 -1.34 -2.97
C TRP A 40 3.92 -0.93 -3.04
N THR A 41 4.42 -0.23 -2.02
CA THR A 41 5.81 0.22 -1.99
C THR A 41 6.79 -0.97 -2.01
N THR A 42 6.49 -2.05 -1.30
CA THR A 42 7.32 -3.25 -1.25
C THR A 42 7.36 -3.93 -2.62
N LEU A 43 6.22 -4.10 -3.29
CA LEU A 43 6.17 -4.69 -4.62
C LEU A 43 6.90 -3.82 -5.67
N ALA A 44 6.75 -2.50 -5.57
CA ALA A 44 7.36 -1.58 -6.53
C ALA A 44 8.88 -1.42 -6.35
N THR A 45 9.40 -1.57 -5.13
CA THR A 45 10.80 -1.22 -4.81
C THR A 45 11.64 -2.39 -4.28
N GLY A 46 11.01 -3.49 -3.88
CA GLY A 46 11.66 -4.59 -3.16
C GLY A 46 12.03 -4.27 -1.70
N ALA A 47 11.75 -3.05 -1.21
CA ALA A 47 12.16 -2.60 0.11
C ALA A 47 10.97 -2.52 1.08
N ILE A 48 11.13 -3.08 2.27
CA ILE A 48 10.17 -2.92 3.38
C ILE A 48 10.42 -1.58 4.05
N ARG A 49 9.39 -0.73 4.12
CA ARG A 49 9.45 0.60 4.75
C ARG A 49 8.49 0.72 5.93
N SER A 50 8.69 1.75 6.75
CA SER A 50 7.73 2.16 7.78
C SER A 50 6.41 2.64 7.15
N LYS A 51 5.34 2.69 7.96
CA LYS A 51 3.99 3.07 7.48
C LYS A 51 3.97 4.47 6.87
N ASP A 52 4.57 5.44 7.55
CA ASP A 52 4.66 6.84 7.14
C ASP A 52 5.48 7.03 5.86
N THR A 53 6.67 6.43 5.78
CA THR A 53 7.52 6.55 4.59
C THR A 53 6.90 5.88 3.37
N ALA A 54 6.18 4.76 3.56
CA ALA A 54 5.42 4.13 2.49
C ALA A 54 4.25 5.00 2.04
N ALA A 55 3.49 5.58 2.99
CA ALA A 55 2.40 6.49 2.68
C ALA A 55 2.89 7.71 1.88
N ASP A 56 3.99 8.34 2.27
CA ASP A 56 4.58 9.45 1.52
C ASP A 56 4.99 9.06 0.10
N TRP A 57 5.53 7.87 -0.08
CA TRP A 57 5.90 7.36 -1.40
C TRP A 57 4.69 7.15 -2.30
N VAL A 58 3.59 6.63 -1.75
CA VAL A 58 2.33 6.40 -2.46
C VAL A 58 1.60 7.71 -2.75
N LEU A 59 1.59 8.67 -1.82
CA LEU A 59 0.94 9.98 -2.00
C LEU A 59 1.51 10.77 -3.18
N ARG A 60 2.78 10.55 -3.56
CA ARG A 60 3.39 11.14 -4.76
C ARG A 60 2.94 10.51 -6.08
N ARG A 61 2.17 9.41 -6.03
CA ARG A 61 1.77 8.58 -7.18
C ARG A 61 0.27 8.43 -7.31
N LEU A 62 -0.48 8.57 -6.22
CA LEU A 62 -1.93 8.58 -6.27
C LEU A 62 -2.44 9.84 -7.01
N PRO A 63 -3.53 9.71 -7.79
CA PRO A 63 -4.33 10.85 -8.19
C PRO A 63 -4.72 11.71 -6.98
N VAL A 64 -4.77 13.02 -7.18
CA VAL A 64 -5.02 13.98 -6.10
C VAL A 64 -6.36 13.73 -5.43
N GLU A 65 -7.36 13.25 -6.18
CA GLU A 65 -8.71 12.91 -5.72
C GLU A 65 -8.73 11.73 -4.75
N GLN A 66 -7.77 10.81 -4.87
CA GLN A 66 -7.68 9.58 -4.06
C GLN A 66 -6.69 9.70 -2.91
N SER A 67 -5.88 10.77 -2.89
CA SER A 67 -4.87 11.05 -1.87
C SER A 67 -5.39 11.45 -0.47
N PRO A 68 -6.60 12.04 -0.27
CA PRO A 68 -6.98 12.58 1.04
C PRO A 68 -7.07 11.52 2.13
N ALA A 69 -7.62 10.34 1.83
CA ALA A 69 -7.79 9.28 2.82
C ALA A 69 -6.45 8.72 3.31
N LEU A 70 -5.46 8.55 2.41
CA LEU A 70 -4.12 8.12 2.80
C LEU A 70 -3.36 9.22 3.56
N THR A 71 -3.59 10.50 3.20
CA THR A 71 -3.03 11.63 3.95
C THR A 71 -3.56 11.64 5.39
N TRP A 72 -4.87 11.48 5.56
CA TRP A 72 -5.51 11.33 6.88
C TRP A 72 -4.91 10.17 7.65
N ALA A 73 -4.79 8.98 7.03
CA ALA A 73 -4.28 7.80 7.71
C ALA A 73 -2.82 7.97 8.18
N ARG A 74 -1.97 8.60 7.36
CA ARG A 74 -0.58 8.93 7.72
C ARG A 74 -0.53 9.91 8.88
N ASP A 75 -1.30 10.99 8.81
CA ASP A 75 -1.27 12.06 9.81
C ASP A 75 -1.78 11.54 11.17
N GLU A 76 -2.87 10.78 11.20
CA GLU A 76 -3.37 10.12 12.42
C GLU A 76 -2.34 9.14 13.01
N TYR A 77 -1.61 8.41 12.18
CA TYR A 77 -0.52 7.53 12.63
C TYR A 77 0.64 8.30 13.25
N LEU A 78 0.91 9.52 12.78
CA LEU A 78 1.92 10.42 13.34
C LEU A 78 1.39 11.23 14.56
N GLY A 79 0.16 10.98 14.99
CA GLY A 79 -0.47 11.68 16.12
C GLY A 79 -1.02 13.06 15.77
N VAL A 80 -1.18 13.37 14.48
CA VAL A 80 -1.80 14.60 13.99
C VAL A 80 -3.28 14.34 13.73
N GLN A 81 -4.13 14.95 14.54
CA GLN A 81 -5.58 14.83 14.40
C GLN A 81 -6.04 15.47 13.09
N ARG A 82 -6.83 14.74 12.31
CA ARG A 82 -7.45 15.20 11.05
C ARG A 82 -8.92 14.82 11.00
N GLU A 83 -9.69 15.59 10.24
CA GLU A 83 -11.06 15.20 9.91
C GLU A 83 -11.05 13.89 9.11
N ALA A 84 -11.91 12.95 9.51
CA ALA A 84 -11.99 11.65 8.85
C ALA A 84 -12.51 11.81 7.41
N PRO A 85 -11.93 11.07 6.44
CA PRO A 85 -12.40 11.06 5.06
C PRO A 85 -13.82 10.47 4.98
N SER A 86 -14.53 10.78 3.88
CA SER A 86 -15.77 10.09 3.58
C SER A 86 -15.53 8.60 3.29
N PRO A 87 -16.52 7.71 3.55
CA PRO A 87 -16.42 6.29 3.20
C PRO A 87 -16.12 6.06 1.71
N GLU A 88 -16.65 6.90 0.84
CA GLU A 88 -16.36 6.87 -0.61
C GLU A 88 -14.90 7.23 -0.89
N GLY A 89 -14.35 8.26 -0.23
CA GLY A 89 -12.94 8.64 -0.38
C GLY A 89 -11.99 7.56 0.15
N VAL A 90 -12.36 6.90 1.25
CA VAL A 90 -11.63 5.72 1.78
C VAL A 90 -11.60 4.60 0.75
N ARG A 91 -12.77 4.21 0.22
CA ARG A 91 -12.88 3.13 -0.76
C ARG A 91 -12.14 3.45 -2.05
N GLY A 92 -12.30 4.66 -2.58
CA GLY A 92 -11.59 5.09 -3.79
C GLY A 92 -10.07 5.08 -3.63
N CYS A 93 -9.57 5.48 -2.46
CA CYS A 93 -8.13 5.41 -2.14
C CYS A 93 -7.64 3.96 -2.06
N ALA A 94 -8.36 3.10 -1.35
CA ALA A 94 -8.01 1.69 -1.19
C ALA A 94 -8.02 0.95 -2.54
N ASP A 95 -9.08 1.13 -3.34
CA ASP A 95 -9.24 0.50 -4.65
C ASP A 95 -8.13 0.93 -5.61
N ALA A 96 -7.74 2.20 -5.60
CA ALA A 96 -6.63 2.70 -6.40
C ALA A 96 -5.30 2.02 -6.04
N MET A 97 -4.99 1.88 -4.75
CA MET A 97 -3.79 1.16 -4.30
C MET A 97 -3.85 -0.32 -4.66
N VAL A 98 -5.00 -0.97 -4.50
CA VAL A 98 -5.20 -2.39 -4.85
C VAL A 98 -5.03 -2.63 -6.35
N GLN A 99 -5.51 -1.72 -7.18
CA GLN A 99 -5.35 -1.80 -8.64
C GLN A 99 -3.88 -1.78 -9.05
N GLU A 100 -3.08 -0.91 -8.43
CA GLU A 100 -1.63 -0.82 -8.67
C GLU A 100 -0.90 -2.06 -8.15
N ILE A 101 -1.29 -2.58 -6.98
CA ILE A 101 -0.75 -3.83 -6.42
C ILE A 101 -0.98 -5.00 -7.37
N ARG A 102 -2.21 -5.16 -7.89
CA ARG A 102 -2.55 -6.21 -8.87
C ARG A 102 -1.75 -6.05 -10.16
N THR A 103 -1.65 -4.82 -10.66
CA THR A 103 -0.88 -4.50 -11.87
C THR A 103 0.60 -4.86 -11.73
N LEU A 104 1.19 -4.70 -10.54
CA LEU A 104 2.57 -5.14 -10.26
C LEU A 104 2.68 -6.66 -10.08
N ALA A 105 1.68 -7.29 -9.46
CA ALA A 105 1.65 -8.73 -9.23
C ALA A 105 1.52 -9.54 -10.54
N ASP A 106 0.79 -9.01 -11.52
CA ASP A 106 0.54 -9.65 -12.81
C ASP A 106 1.71 -9.48 -13.80
N GLN A 107 2.70 -8.63 -13.48
CA GLN A 107 3.89 -8.50 -14.30
C GLN A 107 4.75 -9.76 -14.17
N PRO A 108 5.14 -10.42 -15.29
CA PRO A 108 6.03 -11.56 -15.24
C PRO A 108 7.32 -11.12 -14.55
N SER A 109 7.65 -11.78 -13.44
CA SER A 109 8.80 -11.48 -12.59
C SER A 109 10.07 -11.32 -13.43
N TYR A 110 10.46 -10.08 -13.74
CA TYR A 110 11.63 -9.77 -14.55
C TYR A 110 12.50 -8.72 -13.85
N GLY A 111 13.68 -9.17 -13.40
CA GLY A 111 14.89 -8.37 -13.30
C GLY A 111 15.05 -7.46 -12.08
N PRO A 112 16.29 -7.05 -11.76
CA PRO A 112 16.63 -6.19 -10.63
C PRO A 112 15.84 -4.87 -10.66
N PRO A 113 15.69 -4.18 -9.51
CA PRO A 113 14.85 -2.99 -9.40
C PRO A 113 15.22 -1.98 -10.48
N ARG A 114 14.21 -1.49 -11.21
CA ARG A 114 14.41 -0.38 -12.15
C ARG A 114 14.95 0.79 -11.34
N SER A 115 16.22 1.13 -11.57
CA SER A 115 16.78 2.41 -11.17
C SER A 115 15.93 3.50 -11.80
N GLN A 116 15.11 4.17 -11.00
CA GLN A 116 14.53 5.45 -11.39
C GLN A 116 15.54 6.56 -11.04
N PRO A 117 15.70 7.56 -11.92
CA PRO A 117 16.63 8.68 -11.73
C PRO A 117 16.26 9.58 -10.55
#